data_AF-A0A952R7W8-F1
#
_entry.id   AF-A0A952R7W8-F1
#
_cell.length_a   1.000
_cell.length_b   1.000
_cell.length_c   1.000
_cell.angle_alpha   90.00
_cell.angle_beta   90.00
_cell.angle_gamma   90.00
#
_symmetry.space_group_name_H-M   'P 1'
#
loop_
_entity.id
_entity.type
_entity.pdbx_description
1 polymer ?
#
loop_
_entity_poly.entity_id
_entity_poly.type
_entity_poly.pdbx_seq_one_letter_code
_entity_poly.pdbx_strand_id
1 'polypeptide(L)'
;MREQVVSVARGFAERILGEEPALHSVTLFVAQYWADNADDEVHLELLSSQFVDPVIPPAEAYLDDDDDEGDDCDDYDDDDDYYSPWDMANLLDEEVRERHHMDHDIYEVVHYGWGPYISAFAAFCPEGAHQECFPPEGYAPYAIFRRGPDGLHTEIVGVMLRPWLDGVAAEHVGEGGEEYWQAVRERFGELPE
;
A
#
# COMPACT_ATOMS: atom_id res chain seq x y z
N MET A 1 -9.94 -10.67 -11.13
CA MET A 1 -9.03 -9.51 -10.96
C MET A 1 -8.47 -9.46 -9.53
N ARG A 2 -9.28 -9.25 -8.48
CA ARG A 2 -8.81 -9.32 -7.06
C ARG A 2 -8.01 -10.59 -6.74
N GLU A 3 -8.53 -11.75 -7.12
CA GLU A 3 -7.87 -13.05 -6.90
C GLU A 3 -6.51 -13.16 -7.60
N GLN A 4 -6.32 -12.52 -8.77
CA GLN A 4 -5.06 -12.60 -9.52
C GLN A 4 -3.96 -11.82 -8.81
N VAL A 5 -4.24 -10.63 -8.31
CA VAL A 5 -3.22 -9.85 -7.59
C VAL A 5 -2.94 -10.42 -6.21
N VAL A 6 -3.96 -10.91 -5.50
CA VAL A 6 -3.73 -11.71 -4.28
C VAL A 6 -2.85 -12.91 -4.60
N SER A 7 -3.03 -13.56 -5.75
CA SER A 7 -2.17 -14.67 -6.18
C SER A 7 -0.73 -14.23 -6.49
N VAL A 8 -0.52 -13.05 -7.08
CA VAL A 8 0.82 -12.49 -7.33
C VAL A 8 1.52 -12.15 -6.02
N ALA A 9 0.86 -11.37 -5.15
CA ALA A 9 1.37 -11.02 -3.83
C ALA A 9 1.62 -12.26 -2.96
N ARG A 10 0.77 -13.29 -3.09
CA ARG A 10 0.99 -14.60 -2.45
C ARG A 10 2.30 -15.23 -2.90
N GLY A 11 2.63 -15.22 -4.20
CA GLY A 11 3.90 -15.76 -4.70
C GLY A 11 5.11 -15.05 -4.10
N PHE A 12 5.03 -13.73 -3.93
CA PHE A 12 6.07 -12.96 -3.23
C PHE A 12 6.13 -13.30 -1.74
N ALA A 13 4.99 -13.39 -1.06
CA ALA A 13 4.94 -13.77 0.35
C ALA A 13 5.49 -15.18 0.57
N GLU A 14 5.20 -16.15 -0.31
CA GLU A 14 5.76 -17.50 -0.26
C GLU A 14 7.29 -17.48 -0.38
N ARG A 15 7.84 -16.63 -1.27
CA ARG A 15 9.28 -16.44 -1.42
C ARG A 15 9.91 -15.80 -0.18
N ILE A 16 9.41 -14.64 0.26
CA ILE A 16 9.93 -13.88 1.42
C ILE A 16 9.95 -14.78 2.65
N LEU A 17 8.81 -15.41 2.96
CA LEU A 17 8.71 -16.29 4.11
C LEU A 17 9.66 -17.49 3.92
N GLY A 18 9.72 -18.09 2.73
CA GLY A 18 10.59 -19.22 2.42
C GLY A 18 12.08 -18.96 2.60
N GLU A 19 12.54 -17.74 2.32
CA GLU A 19 13.92 -17.30 2.46
C GLU A 19 14.28 -17.01 3.93
N GLU A 20 13.32 -16.48 4.72
CA GLU A 20 13.55 -16.07 6.10
C GLU A 20 12.62 -16.80 7.10
N PRO A 21 13.08 -17.91 7.74
CA PRO A 21 12.25 -18.73 8.64
C PRO A 21 11.79 -18.03 9.92
N ALA A 22 12.43 -16.92 10.30
CA ALA A 22 12.02 -16.12 11.45
C ALA A 22 10.74 -15.33 11.19
N LEU A 23 10.37 -15.11 9.92
CA LEU A 23 9.17 -14.39 9.52
C LEU A 23 7.94 -15.33 9.54
N HIS A 24 6.85 -14.82 10.11
CA HIS A 24 5.60 -15.55 10.30
C HIS A 24 4.44 -14.99 9.47
N SER A 25 4.49 -13.71 9.10
CA SER A 25 3.48 -13.08 8.26
C SER A 25 4.05 -12.06 7.27
N VAL A 26 3.26 -11.76 6.24
CA VAL A 26 3.49 -10.67 5.28
C VAL A 26 2.17 -9.93 5.05
N THR A 27 2.16 -8.61 5.12
CA THR A 27 1.00 -7.76 4.85
C THR A 27 1.17 -7.07 3.51
N LEU A 28 0.18 -7.18 2.63
CA LEU A 28 0.06 -6.40 1.41
C LEU A 28 -0.65 -5.08 1.71
N PHE A 29 0.02 -3.98 1.38
CA PHE A 29 -0.53 -2.63 1.40
C PHE A 29 -0.79 -2.15 -0.03
N VAL A 30 -1.80 -1.29 -0.17
CA VAL A 30 -2.19 -0.69 -1.46
C VAL A 30 -2.33 0.82 -1.30
N ALA A 31 -1.78 1.58 -2.23
CA ALA A 31 -1.98 3.02 -2.36
C ALA A 31 -2.35 3.38 -3.80
N GLN A 32 -2.92 4.56 -3.99
CA GLN A 32 -3.16 5.11 -5.32
C GLN A 32 -2.70 6.56 -5.31
N TYR A 33 -1.58 6.87 -5.99
CA TYR A 33 -0.98 8.21 -5.95
C TYR A 33 -1.51 9.14 -7.03
N TRP A 34 -1.94 8.58 -8.15
CA TRP A 34 -2.44 9.34 -9.29
C TRP A 34 -3.91 9.02 -9.55
N ALA A 35 -4.56 9.82 -10.38
CA ALA A 35 -5.92 9.58 -10.86
C ALA A 35 -6.01 9.79 -12.39
N ASP A 36 -4.91 9.50 -13.07
CA ASP A 36 -4.69 9.76 -14.50
C ASP A 36 -4.64 8.48 -15.34
N ASN A 37 -4.86 7.31 -14.72
CA ASN A 37 -4.79 5.99 -15.33
C ASN A 37 -3.42 5.63 -15.91
N ALA A 38 -2.34 6.21 -15.36
CA ALA A 38 -1.00 5.74 -15.62
C ALA A 38 -0.78 4.32 -15.07
N ASP A 39 0.14 3.55 -15.66
CA ASP A 39 0.38 2.14 -15.29
C ASP A 39 0.92 1.96 -13.85
N ASP A 40 1.37 3.06 -13.23
CA ASP A 40 1.88 3.21 -11.87
C ASP A 40 0.91 3.95 -10.94
N GLU A 41 -0.34 4.19 -11.36
CA GLU A 41 -1.35 4.87 -10.54
C GLU A 41 -1.58 4.19 -9.18
N VAL A 42 -1.46 2.86 -9.14
CA VAL A 42 -1.62 2.04 -7.93
C VAL A 42 -0.29 1.42 -7.52
N HIS A 43 0.05 1.59 -6.25
CA HIS A 43 1.27 1.08 -5.64
C HIS A 43 0.93 -0.09 -4.70
N LEU A 44 1.80 -1.10 -4.69
CA LEU A 44 1.69 -2.27 -3.80
C LEU A 44 2.98 -2.45 -3.01
N GLU A 45 2.86 -2.72 -1.72
CA GLU A 45 4.01 -2.94 -0.85
C GLU A 45 3.79 -4.14 0.07
N LEU A 46 4.90 -4.81 0.44
CA LEU A 46 4.88 -5.95 1.35
C LEU A 46 5.66 -5.65 2.63
N LEU A 47 4.95 -5.66 3.77
CA LEU A 47 5.54 -5.59 5.10
C LEU A 47 5.64 -7.00 5.66
N SER A 48 6.85 -7.51 5.89
CA SER A 48 7.04 -8.80 6.55
C SER A 48 7.13 -8.65 8.07
N SER A 49 6.81 -9.69 8.83
CA SER A 49 6.85 -9.66 10.30
C SER A 49 7.21 -11.00 10.90
N GLN A 50 7.97 -10.97 12.00
CA GLN A 50 8.16 -12.12 12.89
C GLN A 50 6.89 -12.50 13.68
N PHE A 51 5.86 -11.66 13.70
CA PHE A 51 4.58 -12.00 14.34
C PHE A 51 3.63 -12.69 13.37
N VAL A 52 2.79 -13.57 13.91
CA VAL A 52 1.67 -14.16 13.17
C VAL A 52 0.64 -13.10 12.82
N ASP A 53 0.37 -12.20 13.76
CA ASP A 53 -0.47 -11.02 13.54
C ASP A 53 0.44 -9.79 13.48
N PRO A 54 0.63 -9.21 12.29
CA PRO A 54 1.56 -8.10 12.09
C PRO A 54 1.05 -6.88 12.86
N VAL A 55 1.96 -6.21 13.56
CA VAL A 55 1.69 -4.91 14.17
C VAL A 55 1.98 -3.85 13.11
N ILE A 56 0.95 -3.08 12.75
CA ILE A 56 1.10 -1.93 11.86
C ILE A 56 1.17 -0.71 12.77
N PRO A 57 2.29 0.02 12.81
CA PRO A 57 2.37 1.21 13.64
C PRO A 57 1.37 2.25 13.16
N PRO A 58 0.77 3.01 14.08
CA PRO A 58 -0.11 4.09 13.71
C PRO A 58 0.72 5.22 13.08
N ALA A 59 0.10 6.08 12.27
CA ALA A 59 0.81 7.13 11.53
C ALA A 59 1.63 8.05 12.46
N GLU A 60 1.11 8.31 13.66
CA GLU A 60 1.73 9.17 14.66
C GLU A 60 3.05 8.58 15.22
N ALA A 61 3.29 7.26 15.08
CA ALA A 61 4.52 6.64 15.55
C ALA A 61 5.74 7.01 14.70
N TYR A 62 5.53 7.62 13.54
CA TYR A 62 6.57 8.00 12.59
C TYR A 62 6.74 9.51 12.46
N LEU A 63 5.84 10.28 13.04
CA LEU A 63 6.05 11.71 13.19
C LEU A 63 7.10 11.84 14.28
N ASP A 64 8.31 12.22 13.90
CA ASP A 64 9.32 12.58 14.86
C ASP A 64 8.79 13.80 15.64
N ASP A 65 8.80 13.72 16.98
CA ASP A 65 8.34 14.81 17.86
C ASP A 65 9.31 16.01 17.82
N ASP A 66 10.34 15.94 16.98
CA ASP A 66 11.24 17.05 16.66
C ASP A 66 10.51 18.09 15.78
N ASP A 67 9.50 18.73 16.37
CA ASP A 67 9.10 20.12 16.12
C ASP A 67 10.28 21.07 16.48
N ASP A 68 11.51 20.79 16.01
CA ASP A 68 12.55 21.80 16.01
C ASP A 68 12.11 22.79 14.93
N GLU A 69 11.54 23.91 15.39
CA GLU A 69 11.01 25.06 14.63
C GLU A 69 12.10 25.77 13.77
N GLY A 70 12.93 25.00 13.07
CA GLY A 70 13.95 25.43 12.12
C GLY A 70 13.39 25.45 10.71
N ASP A 71 12.65 26.53 10.43
CA ASP A 71 12.31 27.07 9.12
C ASP A 71 13.54 27.18 8.19
N ASP A 72 13.99 26.06 7.61
CA ASP A 72 15.03 25.99 6.58
C ASP A 72 14.71 24.87 5.56
N CYS A 73 13.44 24.80 5.11
CA CYS A 73 13.02 23.93 3.99
C CYS A 73 13.46 24.46 2.60
N ASP A 74 14.35 25.45 2.55
CA ASP A 74 14.74 26.15 1.31
C ASP A 74 16.05 25.61 0.68
N ASP A 75 16.72 24.62 1.30
CA ASP A 75 18.02 24.09 0.82
C ASP A 75 17.97 22.57 0.56
N TYR A 76 16.86 22.08 0.00
CA TYR A 76 16.85 20.78 -0.67
C TYR A 76 17.66 20.90 -1.98
N ASP A 77 18.99 20.88 -1.84
CA ASP A 77 19.92 20.60 -2.93
C ASP A 77 19.53 19.23 -3.53
N ASP A 78 18.82 19.26 -4.66
CA ASP A 78 18.85 18.45 -5.91
C ASP A 78 19.44 17.01 -5.93
N ASP A 79 19.64 16.36 -4.79
CA ASP A 79 19.99 14.95 -4.69
C ASP A 79 18.69 14.16 -4.53
N ASP A 80 18.35 13.41 -5.59
CA ASP A 80 17.19 12.51 -5.80
C ASP A 80 17.06 11.37 -4.75
N ASP A 81 17.27 11.64 -3.47
CA ASP A 81 17.03 10.68 -2.39
C ASP A 81 15.53 10.64 -2.11
N TYR A 82 14.78 10.06 -3.05
CA TYR A 82 13.45 9.54 -2.81
C TYR A 82 13.58 8.49 -1.71
N TYR A 83 13.39 8.93 -0.47
CA TYR A 83 13.21 8.02 0.66
C TYR A 83 11.99 7.19 0.31
N SER A 84 12.19 5.87 0.18
CA SER A 84 11.05 4.99 0.14
C SER A 84 10.22 5.32 1.38
N PRO A 85 8.89 5.42 1.25
CA PRO A 85 7.95 5.37 2.35
C PRO A 85 8.41 4.65 3.63
N TRP A 86 9.12 3.54 3.47
CA TRP A 86 9.52 2.69 4.59
C TRP A 86 11.01 2.70 4.93
N ASP A 87 11.81 3.50 4.24
CA ASP A 87 13.08 3.96 4.82
C ASP A 87 12.80 4.71 6.14
N MET A 88 11.62 5.33 6.27
CA MET A 88 11.09 5.88 7.54
C MET A 88 10.88 4.83 8.64
N ALA A 89 10.61 3.56 8.31
CA ALA A 89 10.52 2.48 9.30
C ALA A 89 11.91 2.10 9.86
N ASN A 90 12.96 2.31 9.06
CA ASN A 90 14.35 2.23 9.54
C ASN A 90 14.77 3.50 10.29
N LEU A 91 14.07 4.63 10.10
CA LEU A 91 14.25 5.86 10.87
C LEU A 91 13.47 5.88 12.19
N LEU A 92 12.57 4.91 12.43
CA LEU A 92 11.96 4.75 13.75
C LEU A 92 13.07 4.54 14.79
N ASP A 93 13.08 5.38 15.83
CA ASP A 93 13.96 5.25 16.98
C ASP A 93 13.98 3.79 17.45
N GLU A 94 15.17 3.28 17.79
CA GLU A 94 15.36 1.98 18.42
C GLU A 94 14.41 1.80 19.60
N GLU A 95 14.09 2.86 20.35
CA GLU A 95 13.10 2.82 21.43
C GLU A 95 11.66 2.56 20.94
N VAL A 96 11.25 3.15 19.80
CA VAL A 96 9.94 2.87 19.19
C VAL A 96 9.92 1.44 18.65
N ARG A 97 11.00 0.99 18.02
CA ARG A 97 11.13 -0.38 17.55
C ARG A 97 11.07 -1.37 18.71
N GLU A 98 11.79 -1.14 19.80
CA GLU A 98 11.74 -1.98 21.00
C GLU A 98 10.37 -1.96 21.67
N ARG A 99 9.77 -0.77 21.84
CA ARG A 99 8.46 -0.58 22.48
C ARG A 99 7.34 -1.31 21.75
N HIS A 100 7.42 -1.35 20.42
CA HIS A 100 6.45 -2.02 19.56
C HIS A 100 6.92 -3.41 19.10
N HIS A 101 8.07 -3.88 19.58
CA HIS A 101 8.72 -5.15 19.23
C HIS A 101 8.91 -5.37 17.72
N MET A 102 9.25 -4.29 17.01
CA MET A 102 9.35 -4.26 15.56
C MET A 102 10.69 -4.79 15.05
N ASP A 103 10.72 -6.10 14.79
CA ASP A 103 11.64 -6.70 13.80
C ASP A 103 10.85 -6.96 12.52
N HIS A 104 10.79 -5.95 11.65
CA HIS A 104 10.16 -6.03 10.34
C HIS A 104 11.22 -5.79 9.27
N ASP A 105 11.22 -6.63 8.24
CA ASP A 105 11.89 -6.35 6.97
C ASP A 105 10.82 -5.91 5.97
N ILE A 106 11.06 -4.78 5.30
CA ILE A 106 10.13 -4.24 4.32
C ILE A 106 10.68 -4.51 2.93
N TYR A 107 9.82 -5.10 2.10
CA TYR A 107 10.15 -5.41 0.72
C TYR A 107 9.25 -4.59 -0.18
N GLU A 108 9.86 -3.62 -0.86
CA GLU A 108 9.18 -2.91 -1.92
C GLU A 108 8.92 -3.88 -3.08
N VAL A 109 7.66 -4.02 -3.47
CA VAL A 109 7.28 -4.79 -4.65
C VAL A 109 6.91 -3.79 -5.74
N VAL A 110 7.93 -3.13 -6.27
CA VAL A 110 7.77 -2.28 -7.46
C VAL A 110 7.47 -3.19 -8.64
N HIS A 111 6.21 -3.23 -9.05
CA HIS A 111 5.82 -3.83 -10.30
C HIS A 111 5.37 -2.74 -11.26
N TYR A 112 6.13 -2.54 -12.33
CA TYR A 112 5.70 -1.77 -13.48
C TYR A 112 4.61 -2.54 -14.24
N GLY A 113 3.50 -1.87 -14.58
CA GLY A 113 2.48 -2.40 -15.50
C GLY A 113 1.24 -2.99 -14.83
N TRP A 114 0.67 -2.32 -13.82
CA TRP A 114 -0.57 -2.75 -13.19
C TRP A 114 -1.83 -2.44 -13.99
N GLY A 115 -1.76 -1.79 -15.17
CA GLY A 115 -2.89 -1.34 -16.00
C GLY A 115 -4.24 -2.04 -15.77
N PRO A 116 -4.38 -3.36 -16.01
CA PRO A 116 -5.66 -4.05 -15.85
C PRO A 116 -6.11 -4.28 -14.40
N TYR A 117 -5.27 -4.03 -13.41
CA TYR A 117 -5.49 -4.28 -11.97
C TYR A 117 -5.73 -3.00 -11.17
N ILE A 118 -5.43 -1.83 -11.73
CA ILE A 118 -5.62 -0.52 -11.09
C ILE A 118 -7.02 -0.41 -10.48
N SER A 119 -8.06 -0.66 -11.27
CA SER A 119 -9.45 -0.53 -10.81
C SER A 119 -9.85 -1.54 -9.73
N ALA A 120 -9.15 -2.68 -9.64
CA ALA A 120 -9.41 -3.66 -8.57
C ALA A 120 -8.94 -3.17 -7.20
N PHE A 121 -7.94 -2.30 -7.15
CA PHE A 121 -7.33 -1.79 -5.91
C PHE A 121 -7.69 -0.37 -5.59
N ALA A 122 -7.98 0.47 -6.59
CA ALA A 122 -8.51 1.80 -6.36
C ALA A 122 -9.71 1.75 -5.38
N ALA A 123 -10.61 0.78 -5.50
CA ALA A 123 -11.72 0.61 -4.54
C ALA A 123 -11.30 0.50 -3.05
N PHE A 124 -10.04 0.18 -2.75
CA PHE A 124 -9.47 -0.03 -1.41
C PHE A 124 -8.41 1.00 -1.01
N CYS A 125 -7.85 1.77 -1.94
CA CYS A 125 -6.86 2.79 -1.58
C CYS A 125 -7.55 4.01 -0.95
N PRO A 126 -6.90 4.69 0.02
CA PRO A 126 -7.34 5.97 0.56
C PRO A 126 -7.54 7.02 -0.53
N GLU A 127 -8.44 7.99 -0.28
CA GLU A 127 -8.58 9.16 -1.15
C GLU A 127 -7.53 10.21 -0.79
N GLY A 128 -7.01 10.92 -1.81
CA GLY A 128 -6.06 12.01 -1.62
C GLY A 128 -4.63 11.58 -1.35
N ALA A 129 -4.30 10.29 -1.45
CA ALA A 129 -2.93 9.82 -1.39
C ALA A 129 -2.11 10.39 -2.57
N HIS A 130 -0.87 10.81 -2.31
CA HIS A 130 0.08 11.29 -3.30
C HIS A 130 1.50 10.83 -2.93
N GLN A 131 2.46 10.98 -3.84
CA GLN A 131 3.85 10.54 -3.64
C GLN A 131 4.55 11.20 -2.43
N GLU A 132 4.05 12.35 -2.00
CA GLU A 132 4.56 13.09 -0.83
C GLU A 132 3.73 12.81 0.44
N CYS A 133 2.69 11.97 0.36
CA CYS A 133 1.94 11.58 1.55
C CYS A 133 2.83 10.78 2.49
N PHE A 134 2.61 11.00 3.78
CA PHE A 134 3.19 10.14 4.77
C PHE A 134 2.64 8.71 4.57
N PRO A 135 3.46 7.65 4.51
CA PRO A 135 3.02 6.36 3.96
C PRO A 135 1.89 5.65 4.67
N PRO A 136 1.82 5.62 6.01
CA PRO A 136 0.64 5.13 6.72
C PRO A 136 -0.65 5.90 6.40
N GLU A 137 -0.56 7.12 5.85
CA GLU A 137 -1.69 7.88 5.34
C GLU A 137 -2.03 7.51 3.89
N GLY A 138 -1.01 7.25 3.06
CA GLY A 138 -1.16 6.91 1.65
C GLY A 138 -1.57 5.45 1.38
N TYR A 139 -1.20 4.53 2.27
CA TYR A 139 -1.39 3.09 2.10
C TYR A 139 -2.48 2.52 3.02
N ALA A 140 -3.32 1.64 2.46
CA ALA A 140 -4.26 0.83 3.23
C ALA A 140 -3.84 -0.65 3.26
N PRO A 141 -3.93 -1.34 4.42
CA PRO A 141 -3.69 -2.77 4.47
C PRO A 141 -4.80 -3.50 3.69
N TYR A 142 -4.42 -4.44 2.82
CA TYR A 142 -5.35 -5.17 1.96
C TYR A 142 -5.42 -6.66 2.28
N ALA A 143 -4.28 -7.34 2.42
CA ALA A 143 -4.25 -8.77 2.71
C ALA A 143 -3.11 -9.14 3.65
N ILE A 144 -3.31 -10.17 4.48
CA ILE A 144 -2.28 -10.74 5.35
C ILE A 144 -2.05 -12.20 4.94
N PHE A 145 -0.80 -12.54 4.69
CA PHE A 145 -0.32 -13.88 4.41
C PHE A 145 0.36 -14.44 5.66
N ARG A 146 -0.09 -15.59 6.18
CA ARG A 146 0.43 -16.19 7.41
C ARG A 146 0.90 -17.62 7.19
N ARG A 147 2.05 -17.96 7.76
CA ARG A 147 2.44 -19.37 7.89
C ARG A 147 1.46 -20.11 8.80
N GLY A 148 0.99 -21.25 8.35
CA GLY A 148 0.22 -22.20 9.16
C GLY A 148 0.73 -23.63 8.98
N PRO A 149 0.11 -24.59 9.69
CA PRO A 149 0.53 -25.99 9.66
C PRO A 149 0.40 -26.62 8.26
N ASP A 150 -0.55 -26.14 7.46
CA ASP A 150 -0.87 -26.69 6.13
C ASP A 150 -0.34 -25.81 4.98
N GLY A 151 0.51 -24.83 5.27
CA GLY A 151 1.09 -23.90 4.28
C GLY A 151 0.74 -22.45 4.53
N LEU A 152 0.68 -21.64 3.48
CA LEU A 152 0.41 -20.21 3.56
C LEU A 152 -1.10 -19.93 3.53
N HIS A 153 -1.62 -19.34 4.61
CA HIS A 153 -2.99 -18.86 4.71
C HIS A 153 -3.06 -17.39 4.26
N THR A 154 -4.16 -17.02 3.60
CA THR A 154 -4.39 -15.66 3.14
C THR A 154 -5.69 -15.14 3.76
N GLU A 155 -5.63 -13.97 4.39
CA GLU A 155 -6.77 -13.23 4.92
C GLU A 155 -6.88 -11.90 4.18
N ILE A 156 -8.08 -11.54 3.71
CA ILE A 156 -8.34 -10.20 3.16
C ILE A 156 -8.82 -9.32 4.30
N VAL A 157 -8.05 -8.29 4.62
CA VAL A 157 -8.33 -7.33 5.69
C VAL A 157 -8.72 -5.95 5.16
N GLY A 158 -8.53 -5.72 3.86
CA GLY A 158 -8.85 -4.46 3.19
C GLY A 158 -10.32 -4.12 3.27
N VAL A 159 -10.59 -2.88 3.71
CA VAL A 159 -11.92 -2.29 3.67
C VAL A 159 -12.08 -1.57 2.33
N MET A 160 -13.19 -1.81 1.66
CA MET A 160 -13.51 -1.11 0.42
C MET A 160 -13.94 0.33 0.76
N LEU A 161 -13.08 1.29 0.44
CA LEU A 161 -13.28 2.71 0.70
C LEU A 161 -14.12 3.38 -0.41
N ARG A 162 -13.99 2.89 -1.64
CA ARG A 162 -14.65 3.45 -2.84
C ARG A 162 -15.51 2.40 -3.55
N PRO A 163 -16.67 2.02 -2.99
CA PRO A 163 -17.48 0.92 -3.50
C PRO A 163 -18.06 1.14 -4.91
N TRP A 164 -18.16 2.38 -5.37
CA TRP A 164 -18.56 2.71 -6.74
C TRP A 164 -17.50 2.32 -7.79
N LEU A 165 -16.30 1.91 -7.37
CA LEU A 165 -15.27 1.35 -8.24
C LEU A 165 -15.35 -0.18 -8.35
N ASP A 166 -16.20 -0.83 -7.55
CA ASP A 166 -16.30 -2.29 -7.55
C ASP A 166 -16.89 -2.84 -8.87
N GLY A 167 -16.10 -3.67 -9.54
CA GLY A 167 -16.48 -4.31 -10.79
C GLY A 167 -16.47 -3.38 -11.99
N VAL A 168 -15.82 -2.21 -11.89
CA VAL A 168 -15.46 -1.39 -13.05
C VAL A 168 -14.24 -2.06 -13.71
N ALA A 169 -14.46 -2.69 -14.86
CA ALA A 169 -13.37 -3.37 -15.58
C ALA A 169 -12.36 -2.35 -16.09
N ALA A 170 -11.07 -2.65 -15.98
CA ALA A 170 -9.98 -1.75 -16.38
C ALA A 170 -10.04 -1.29 -17.84
N GLU A 171 -10.70 -2.04 -18.73
CA GLU A 171 -10.98 -1.62 -20.11
C GLU A 171 -11.93 -0.40 -20.23
N HIS A 172 -12.72 -0.12 -19.19
CA HIS A 172 -13.50 1.12 -19.06
C HIS A 172 -12.70 2.25 -18.40
N VAL A 173 -11.45 1.97 -18.03
CA VAL A 173 -10.52 2.85 -17.31
C VAL A 173 -9.42 3.32 -18.27
N GLY A 174 -9.73 3.46 -19.57
CA GLY A 174 -8.79 4.11 -20.50
C GLY A 174 -8.50 5.57 -20.07
N GLU A 175 -7.23 6.00 -20.13
CA GLU A 175 -6.68 7.38 -20.01
C GLU A 175 -7.43 8.40 -19.11
N GLY A 176 -8.01 7.99 -17.98
CA GLY A 176 -8.75 8.87 -17.08
C GLY A 176 -9.96 9.55 -17.73
N GLY A 177 -10.40 9.03 -18.89
CA GLY A 177 -11.27 9.74 -19.81
C GLY A 177 -12.72 9.85 -19.30
N GLU A 178 -13.47 10.78 -19.90
CA GLU A 178 -14.90 11.00 -19.64
C GLU A 178 -15.73 9.70 -19.68
N GLU A 179 -15.28 8.68 -20.44
CA GLU A 179 -15.87 7.34 -20.54
C GLU A 179 -15.84 6.54 -19.22
N TYR A 180 -14.79 6.67 -18.41
CA TYR A 180 -14.70 6.03 -17.09
C TYR A 180 -15.75 6.60 -16.14
N TRP A 181 -15.77 7.93 -16.03
CA TRP A 181 -16.75 8.63 -15.21
C TRP A 181 -18.17 8.43 -15.71
N GLN A 182 -18.35 8.27 -17.03
CA GLN A 182 -19.63 7.89 -17.61
C GLN A 182 -20.04 6.47 -17.19
N ALA A 183 -19.16 5.47 -17.24
CA ALA A 183 -19.46 4.11 -16.80
C ALA A 183 -19.81 4.04 -15.31
N VAL A 184 -19.08 4.80 -14.46
CA VAL A 184 -19.40 4.93 -13.03
C VAL A 184 -20.78 5.56 -12.85
N ARG A 185 -21.08 6.67 -13.56
CA ARG A 185 -22.39 7.33 -13.49
C ARG A 185 -23.54 6.47 -14.01
N GLU A 186 -23.33 5.73 -15.09
CA GLU A 186 -24.34 4.82 -15.67
C GLU A 186 -24.67 3.68 -14.70
N ARG A 187 -23.68 3.18 -13.97
CA ARG A 187 -23.86 2.07 -13.04
C ARG A 187 -24.42 2.49 -11.69
N PHE A 188 -24.01 3.65 -11.17
CA PHE A 188 -24.30 4.07 -9.80
C PHE A 188 -25.16 5.33 -9.67
N GLY A 189 -25.46 6.03 -10.77
CA GLY A 189 -26.15 7.31 -10.77
C GLY A 189 -25.22 8.51 -10.56
N GLU A 190 -25.78 9.67 -10.19
CA GLU A 190 -24.96 10.81 -9.74
C GLU A 190 -24.24 10.41 -8.45
N LEU A 191 -22.91 10.56 -8.43
CA LEU A 191 -22.10 10.35 -7.23
C LEU A 191 -22.46 11.42 -6.19
N PRO A 192 -22.44 11.09 -4.88
CA PRO A 192 -22.56 12.11 -3.85
C PRO A 192 -21.44 13.16 -4.01
N GLU A 193 -21.79 14.45 -3.88
CA GLU A 193 -20.81 15.55 -3.75
C GLU A 193 -19.97 15.42 -2.48
#